data_AF-A0A542EGT6-F1
#
_entry.id   AF-A0A542EGT6-F1
#
_cell.length_a   1.000
_cell.length_b   1.000
_cell.length_c   1.000
_cell.angle_alpha   90.00
_cell.angle_beta   90.00
_cell.angle_gamma   90.00
#
_symmetry.space_group_name_H-M   'P 1'
#
loop_
_entity.id
_entity.type
_entity.pdbx_description
1 polymer ?
#
loop_
_entity_poly.entity_id
_entity_poly.type
_entity_poly.pdbx_seq_one_letter_code
_entity_poly.pdbx_strand_id
1 'polypeptide(L)'
;MPTVRVRWVGFVALLVVLLVVGAFIGTLLDPDGSTWGFAVVFAGTYLLLVLVHEVGHVLPGWFFGMRWANLTFQFGASVRSEHRDGRDRTPSEQLWISLAGPGLHIAAASLGLTVFDRNGLSFAAWVGCLFALFDGVANLLPSGRRSDGWKAVAALADIARRTVRT
;
A
#
# COMPACT_ATOMS: atom_id res chain seq x y z
N MET A 1 7.12 -22.63 3.46
CA MET A 1 5.82 -22.16 3.96
C MET A 1 5.87 -20.64 4.03
N PRO A 2 4.79 -19.92 3.67
CA PRO A 2 4.75 -18.47 3.83
C PRO A 2 4.91 -18.10 5.31
N THR A 3 5.66 -17.05 5.60
CA THR A 3 5.80 -16.55 6.99
C THR A 3 5.30 -15.11 7.11
N VAL A 4 4.64 -14.83 8.24
CA VAL A 4 4.24 -13.47 8.62
C VAL A 4 5.20 -13.00 9.70
N ARG A 5 5.86 -11.85 9.48
CA ARG A 5 6.81 -11.26 10.41
C ARG A 5 6.32 -9.88 10.81
N VAL A 6 6.16 -9.66 12.11
CA VAL A 6 5.85 -8.33 12.64
C VAL A 6 7.11 -7.78 13.28
N ARG A 7 7.62 -6.67 12.74
CA ARG A 7 8.67 -5.88 13.40
C ARG A 7 7.99 -4.94 14.37
N TRP A 8 7.69 -5.47 15.56
CA TRP A 8 6.86 -4.83 16.59
C TRP A 8 7.22 -3.37 16.85
N VAL A 9 8.50 -3.03 16.99
CA VAL A 9 8.93 -1.64 17.23
C VAL A 9 8.46 -0.69 16.12
N GLY A 10 8.67 -1.06 14.85
CA GLY A 10 8.25 -0.22 13.73
C GLY A 10 6.74 -0.18 13.55
N PHE A 11 6.08 -1.32 13.75
CA PHE A 11 4.62 -1.41 13.66
C PHE A 11 3.92 -0.58 14.74
N VAL A 12 4.37 -0.70 15.99
CA VAL A 12 3.85 0.10 17.11
C VAL A 12 4.16 1.59 16.90
N ALA A 13 5.36 1.94 16.43
CA ALA A 13 5.68 3.33 16.11
C ALA A 13 4.76 3.91 15.03
N LEU A 14 4.51 3.17 13.94
CA LEU A 14 3.55 3.58 12.92
C LEU A 14 2.14 3.74 13.51
N LEU A 15 1.67 2.77 14.29
CA LEU A 15 0.35 2.80 14.89
C LEU A 15 0.18 4.03 15.81
N VAL A 16 1.18 4.32 16.66
CA VAL A 16 1.17 5.49 17.53
C VAL A 16 1.14 6.78 16.69
N VAL A 17 1.95 6.88 15.64
CA VAL A 17 1.94 8.05 14.74
C VAL A 17 0.55 8.23 14.11
N LEU A 18 -0.05 7.17 13.57
CA LEU A 18 -1.38 7.23 12.96
C LEU A 18 -2.46 7.64 13.96
N LEU A 19 -2.40 7.14 15.20
CA LEU A 19 -3.35 7.51 16.24
C LEU A 19 -3.18 8.97 16.68
N VAL A 20 -1.94 9.45 16.84
CA VAL A 20 -1.67 10.85 17.22
C VAL A 20 -2.10 11.80 16.10
N VAL A 21 -1.75 11.49 14.85
CA VAL A 21 -2.16 12.28 13.68
C VAL A 21 -3.68 12.26 13.54
N GLY A 22 -4.30 11.09 13.66
CA GLY A 22 -5.75 10.94 13.61
C GLY A 22 -6.46 11.73 14.71
N ALA A 23 -5.95 11.69 15.94
CA ALA A 23 -6.50 12.47 17.05
C ALA A 23 -6.36 13.99 16.79
N PHE A 24 -5.20 14.43 16.32
CA PHE A 24 -4.97 15.83 15.95
C PHE A 24 -5.95 16.30 14.86
N ILE A 25 -6.09 15.52 13.79
CA ILE A 25 -7.06 15.83 12.71
C ILE A 25 -8.49 15.84 13.25
N GLY A 26 -8.86 14.85 14.08
CA GLY A 26 -10.18 14.77 14.70
C GLY A 26 -10.49 16.02 15.53
N THR A 27 -9.55 16.50 16.35
CA THR A 27 -9.76 17.74 17.12
C THR A 27 -9.94 18.98 16.25
N LEU A 28 -9.35 19.00 15.06
CA LEU A 28 -9.42 20.15 14.16
C LEU A 28 -10.68 20.13 13.28
N LEU A 29 -11.08 18.95 12.81
CA LEU A 29 -12.10 18.81 11.76
C LEU A 29 -13.44 18.25 12.25
N ASP A 30 -13.48 17.62 13.43
CA ASP A 30 -14.68 17.08 14.08
C ASP A 30 -14.66 17.39 15.59
N PRO A 31 -14.64 18.68 15.99
CA PRO A 31 -14.41 19.09 17.38
C PRO A 31 -15.51 18.65 18.35
N ASP A 32 -16.73 18.43 17.85
CA ASP A 32 -17.87 17.95 18.64
C ASP A 32 -17.95 16.41 18.70
N GLY A 33 -17.11 15.72 17.93
CA GLY A 33 -17.08 14.26 17.81
C GLY A 33 -16.15 13.56 18.80
N SER A 34 -16.05 12.24 18.67
CA SER A 34 -15.12 11.45 19.47
C SER A 34 -13.71 11.48 18.86
N THR A 35 -12.81 12.29 19.42
CA THR A 35 -11.40 12.37 18.97
C THR A 35 -10.72 11.02 18.84
N TRP A 36 -10.87 10.15 19.85
CA TRP A 36 -10.26 8.83 19.84
C TRP A 36 -10.98 7.85 18.90
N GLY A 37 -12.31 7.96 18.78
CA GLY A 37 -13.07 7.22 17.77
C GLY A 37 -12.61 7.56 16.35
N PHE A 38 -12.43 8.86 16.08
CA PHE A 38 -11.88 9.36 14.83
C PHE A 38 -10.50 8.78 14.57
N ALA A 39 -9.59 8.89 15.53
CA ALA A 39 -8.21 8.39 15.40
C ALA A 39 -8.15 6.89 15.08
N VAL A 40 -8.96 6.07 15.76
CA VAL A 40 -9.01 4.62 15.55
C VAL A 40 -9.54 4.27 14.17
N VAL A 41 -10.64 4.92 13.74
CA VAL A 41 -11.24 4.65 12.41
C VAL A 41 -10.32 5.13 11.29
N PHE A 42 -9.70 6.30 11.44
CA PHE A 42 -8.69 6.82 10.52
C PHE A 42 -7.52 5.83 10.36
N ALA A 43 -6.90 5.44 11.48
CA ALA A 43 -5.75 4.53 11.48
C ALA A 43 -6.12 3.15 10.93
N GLY A 44 -7.28 2.61 11.33
CA GLY A 44 -7.79 1.33 10.86
C GLY A 44 -8.05 1.33 9.35
N THR A 45 -8.68 2.38 8.83
CA THR A 45 -8.97 2.52 7.40
C THR A 45 -7.67 2.63 6.59
N TYR A 46 -6.72 3.44 7.04
CA TYR A 46 -5.42 3.58 6.39
C TYR A 46 -4.65 2.25 6.37
N LEU A 47 -4.53 1.56 7.52
CA LEU A 47 -3.83 0.27 7.61
C LEU A 47 -4.50 -0.81 6.76
N LEU A 48 -5.83 -0.82 6.68
CA LEU A 48 -6.55 -1.73 5.80
C LEU A 48 -6.21 -1.50 4.33
N LEU A 49 -6.13 -0.23 3.90
CA LEU A 49 -5.76 0.10 2.52
C LEU A 49 -4.29 -0.22 2.20
N VAL A 50 -3.38 -0.09 3.18
CA VAL A 50 -2.01 -0.61 3.07
C VAL A 50 -2.00 -2.14 2.88
N LEU A 51 -2.90 -2.89 3.51
CA LEU A 51 -3.03 -4.32 3.23
C LEU A 51 -3.55 -4.59 1.81
N VAL A 52 -4.53 -3.80 1.35
CA VAL A 52 -5.05 -3.88 -0.02
C VAL A 52 -3.94 -3.61 -1.04
N HIS A 53 -3.05 -2.66 -0.78
CA HIS A 53 -1.86 -2.42 -1.59
C HIS A 53 -0.99 -3.69 -1.74
N GLU A 54 -0.67 -4.34 -0.63
CA GLU A 54 0.13 -5.58 -0.67
C GLU A 54 -0.58 -6.72 -1.39
N VAL A 55 -1.90 -6.85 -1.20
CA VAL A 55 -2.71 -7.81 -1.97
C VAL A 55 -2.61 -7.52 -3.47
N GLY A 56 -2.58 -6.24 -3.86
CA GLY A 56 -2.39 -5.81 -5.24
C GLY A 56 -1.08 -6.33 -5.85
N HIS A 57 -0.01 -6.48 -5.07
CA HIS A 57 1.22 -7.13 -5.54
C HIS A 57 1.12 -8.65 -5.63
N VAL A 58 0.38 -9.27 -4.71
CA VAL A 58 0.24 -10.73 -4.63
C VAL A 58 -0.55 -11.30 -5.79
N LEU A 59 -1.66 -10.65 -6.16
CA LEU A 59 -2.59 -11.13 -7.20
C LEU A 59 -1.92 -11.40 -8.56
N PRO A 60 -1.25 -10.43 -9.22
CA PRO A 60 -0.52 -10.69 -10.45
C PRO A 60 0.65 -11.66 -10.22
N GLY A 61 1.28 -11.64 -9.04
CA GLY A 61 2.31 -12.60 -8.69
C GLY A 61 1.82 -14.05 -8.77
N TRP A 62 0.63 -14.35 -8.24
CA TRP A 62 0.02 -15.68 -8.37
C TRP A 62 -0.28 -16.06 -9.82
N PHE A 63 -0.76 -15.11 -10.62
CA PHE A 63 -1.00 -15.32 -12.05
C PHE A 63 0.30 -15.68 -12.80
N PHE A 64 1.43 -15.08 -12.41
CA PHE A 64 2.75 -15.40 -12.97
C PHE A 64 3.42 -16.63 -12.34
N GLY A 65 2.71 -17.41 -11.51
CA GLY A 65 3.28 -18.62 -10.89
C GLY A 65 4.20 -18.36 -9.70
N MET A 66 4.19 -17.14 -9.15
CA MET A 66 4.90 -16.82 -7.91
C MET A 66 4.13 -17.32 -6.69
N ARG A 67 4.87 -17.59 -5.62
CA ARG A 67 4.33 -17.76 -4.27
C ARG A 67 4.80 -16.62 -3.39
N TRP A 68 3.95 -16.18 -2.48
CA TRP A 68 4.39 -15.34 -1.37
C TRP A 68 5.32 -16.13 -0.44
N ALA A 69 6.42 -15.50 -0.07
CA ALA A 69 7.41 -16.07 0.85
C ALA A 69 7.30 -15.44 2.23
N ASN A 70 7.24 -14.11 2.28
CA ASN A 70 7.19 -13.36 3.54
C ASN A 70 6.27 -12.14 3.43
N LEU A 71 5.41 -11.93 4.41
CA LEU A 71 4.71 -10.66 4.66
C LEU A 71 5.33 -10.02 5.90
N THR A 72 5.86 -8.80 5.77
CA THR A 72 6.52 -8.09 6.87
C THR A 72 5.82 -6.78 7.19
N PHE A 73 5.42 -6.61 8.46
CA PHE A 73 4.91 -5.35 9.01
C PHE A 73 6.02 -4.59 9.74
N GLN A 74 6.22 -3.33 9.38
CA GLN A 74 7.14 -2.41 10.06
C GLN A 74 6.55 -0.98 9.96
N PHE A 75 7.14 -0.10 9.15
CA PHE A 75 6.59 1.22 8.81
C PHE A 75 5.67 1.10 7.58
N GLY A 76 4.67 0.23 7.69
CA GLY A 76 3.79 -0.20 6.62
C GLY A 76 3.76 -1.72 6.54
N ALA A 77 3.33 -2.24 5.39
CA ALA A 77 3.44 -3.65 5.05
C ALA A 77 4.39 -3.83 3.87
N SER A 78 4.86 -5.06 3.66
CA SER A 78 5.66 -5.42 2.48
C SER A 78 5.57 -6.92 2.23
N VAL A 79 5.27 -7.31 1.00
CA VAL A 79 5.26 -8.70 0.57
C VAL A 79 6.47 -9.01 -0.29
N ARG A 80 7.19 -10.07 0.10
CA ARG A 80 8.20 -10.70 -0.73
C ARG A 80 7.59 -11.94 -1.40
N SER A 81 7.62 -11.94 -2.73
CA SER A 81 7.20 -13.07 -3.56
C SER A 81 8.36 -13.64 -4.34
N GLU A 82 8.37 -14.95 -4.54
CA GLU A 82 9.38 -15.69 -5.29
C GLU A 82 8.72 -16.68 -6.24
N HIS A 83 9.40 -16.99 -7.32
CA HIS A 83 8.95 -18.00 -8.27
C HIS A 83 9.02 -19.40 -7.68
N ARG A 84 8.04 -20.26 -7.99
CA ARG A 84 7.98 -21.64 -7.45
C ARG A 84 9.11 -22.54 -7.97
N ASP A 85 9.57 -22.27 -9.19
CA ASP A 85 10.69 -22.93 -9.88
C ASP A 85 12.04 -22.25 -9.59
N GLY A 86 12.06 -21.18 -8.80
CA GLY A 86 13.27 -20.47 -8.40
C GLY A 86 13.86 -19.52 -9.44
N ARG A 87 13.18 -19.29 -10.58
CA ARG A 87 13.67 -18.35 -11.60
C ARG A 87 13.52 -16.89 -11.18
N ASP A 88 14.31 -16.03 -11.79
CA ASP A 88 14.14 -14.59 -11.64
C ASP A 88 12.91 -14.05 -12.37
N ARG A 89 12.41 -12.90 -11.90
CA ARG A 89 11.28 -12.22 -12.52
C ARG A 89 11.68 -11.68 -13.88
N THR A 90 10.82 -11.86 -14.88
CA THR A 90 10.99 -11.15 -16.14
C THR A 90 10.68 -9.66 -15.95
N PRO A 91 11.18 -8.78 -16.82
CA PRO A 91 10.87 -7.35 -16.74
C PRO A 91 9.37 -7.05 -16.82
N SER A 92 8.63 -7.76 -17.68
CA SER A 92 7.19 -7.58 -17.80
C SER A 92 6.44 -8.00 -16.52
N GLU A 93 6.82 -9.13 -15.91
CA GLU A 93 6.28 -9.54 -14.61
C GLU A 93 6.56 -8.49 -13.53
N GLN A 94 7.78 -7.98 -13.47
CA GLN A 94 8.17 -6.96 -12.50
C GLN A 94 7.39 -5.66 -12.70
N LEU A 95 7.17 -5.24 -13.95
CA LEU A 95 6.34 -4.08 -14.29
C LEU A 95 4.91 -4.24 -13.77
N TRP A 96 4.23 -5.32 -14.17
CA TRP A 96 2.85 -5.58 -13.77
C TRP A 96 2.68 -5.66 -12.26
N ILE A 97 3.57 -6.40 -11.59
CA ILE A 97 3.54 -6.50 -10.12
C ILE A 97 3.75 -5.13 -9.49
N SER A 98 4.75 -4.35 -9.94
CA SER A 98 5.02 -3.03 -9.36
C SER A 98 3.86 -2.05 -9.53
N LEU A 99 3.11 -2.11 -10.64
CA LEU A 99 1.97 -1.21 -10.84
C LEU A 99 0.71 -1.66 -10.10
N ALA A 100 0.52 -2.97 -9.90
CA ALA A 100 -0.72 -3.50 -9.35
C ALA A 100 -0.96 -3.16 -7.88
N GLY A 101 0.10 -3.11 -7.05
CA GLY A 101 -0.04 -2.70 -5.64
C GLY A 101 -0.56 -1.27 -5.50
N PRO A 102 0.16 -0.25 -6.03
CA PRO A 102 -0.31 1.13 -6.06
C PRO A 102 -1.65 1.30 -6.81
N GLY A 103 -1.85 0.60 -7.93
CA GLY A 103 -3.07 0.69 -8.72
C GLY A 103 -4.31 0.23 -7.94
N LEU A 104 -4.24 -0.93 -7.28
CA LEU A 104 -5.32 -1.43 -6.44
C LEU A 104 -5.53 -0.54 -5.20
N HIS A 105 -4.45 -0.04 -4.61
CA HIS A 105 -4.50 0.90 -3.48
C HIS A 105 -5.25 2.18 -3.85
N ILE A 106 -4.89 2.81 -4.97
CA ILE A 106 -5.54 4.02 -5.50
C ILE A 106 -7.01 3.75 -5.81
N ALA A 107 -7.33 2.63 -6.48
CA ALA A 107 -8.70 2.29 -6.82
C ALA A 107 -9.57 2.09 -5.57
N ALA A 108 -9.08 1.34 -4.58
CA ALA A 108 -9.81 1.10 -3.33
C ALA A 108 -9.98 2.38 -2.49
N ALA A 109 -8.93 3.20 -2.39
CA ALA A 109 -9.00 4.49 -1.72
C ALA A 109 -10.00 5.43 -2.41
N SER A 110 -9.97 5.50 -3.75
CA SER A 110 -10.91 6.34 -4.53
C SER A 110 -12.35 5.87 -4.35
N LEU A 111 -12.60 4.57 -4.33
CA LEU A 111 -13.93 4.01 -4.04
C LEU A 111 -14.37 4.36 -2.61
N GLY A 112 -13.46 4.26 -1.63
CA GLY A 112 -13.75 4.67 -0.25
C GLY A 112 -14.18 6.14 -0.16
N LEU A 113 -13.58 7.03 -0.95
CA LEU A 113 -13.95 8.45 -1.00
C LEU A 113 -15.36 8.71 -1.58
N THR A 114 -15.94 7.77 -2.33
CA THR A 114 -17.31 7.87 -2.85
C THR A 114 -18.33 7.16 -1.97
N VAL A 115 -17.90 6.17 -1.18
CA VAL A 115 -18.75 5.36 -0.30
C VAL A 115 -18.91 5.99 1.08
N PHE A 116 -17.82 6.48 1.68
CA PHE A 116 -17.88 7.10 3.00
C PHE A 116 -18.40 8.53 2.89
N ASP A 117 -19.38 8.88 3.72
CA ASP A 117 -19.84 10.25 3.86
C ASP A 117 -18.89 11.10 4.70
N ARG A 118 -19.20 12.40 4.80
CA ARG A 118 -18.38 13.38 5.53
C ARG A 118 -18.95 13.72 6.91
N ASN A 119 -19.61 12.77 7.57
CA ASN A 119 -20.18 12.95 8.91
C ASN A 119 -19.64 11.93 9.93
N GLY A 120 -19.40 12.39 11.16
CA GLY A 120 -19.00 11.55 12.30
C GLY A 120 -17.85 10.58 12.00
N LEU A 121 -17.97 9.33 12.43
CA LEU A 121 -16.93 8.32 12.22
C LEU A 121 -16.75 7.91 10.75
N SER A 122 -17.77 8.09 9.90
CA SER A 122 -17.62 7.87 8.46
C SER A 122 -16.68 8.90 7.85
N PHE A 123 -16.69 10.15 8.34
CA PHE A 123 -15.71 11.15 7.93
C PHE A 123 -14.27 10.76 8.25
N ALA A 124 -14.03 10.12 9.40
CA ALA A 124 -12.69 9.61 9.75
C ALA A 124 -12.19 8.55 8.75
N ALA A 125 -13.09 7.65 8.31
CA ALA A 125 -12.78 6.68 7.27
C ALA A 125 -12.51 7.38 5.92
N TRP A 126 -13.33 8.37 5.56
CA TRP A 126 -13.13 9.20 4.37
C TRP A 126 -11.75 9.88 4.36
N VAL A 127 -11.32 10.46 5.49
CA VAL A 127 -9.98 11.05 5.64
C VAL A 127 -8.89 9.99 5.56
N GLY A 128 -9.10 8.80 6.13
CA GLY A 128 -8.19 7.66 5.99
C GLY A 128 -8.01 7.25 4.52
N CYS A 129 -9.10 7.19 3.75
CA CYS A 129 -9.07 6.96 2.30
C CYS A 129 -8.30 8.06 1.56
N LEU A 130 -8.44 9.33 1.96
CA LEU A 130 -7.72 10.43 1.33
C LEU A 130 -6.20 10.28 1.52
N PHE A 131 -5.75 9.96 2.73
CA PHE A 131 -4.33 9.71 3.02
C PHE A 131 -3.79 8.49 2.27
N ALA A 132 -4.57 7.41 2.23
CA ALA A 132 -4.24 6.21 1.47
C ALA A 132 -4.14 6.49 -0.04
N LEU A 133 -5.00 7.35 -0.59
CA LEU A 133 -4.90 7.78 -1.99
C LEU A 133 -3.58 8.51 -2.26
N PHE A 134 -3.21 9.48 -1.40
CA PHE A 134 -1.93 10.17 -1.52
C PHE A 134 -0.75 9.22 -1.44
N ASP A 135 -0.78 8.26 -0.50
CA ASP A 135 0.26 7.25 -0.36
C ASP A 135 0.33 6.32 -1.59
N GLY A 136 -0.80 5.89 -2.14
CA GLY A 136 -0.87 5.11 -3.38
C GLY A 136 -0.23 5.84 -4.56
N VAL A 137 -0.53 7.14 -4.73
CA VAL A 137 0.10 7.98 -5.77
C VAL A 137 1.59 8.16 -5.51
N ALA A 138 2.00 8.42 -4.26
CA ALA A 138 3.39 8.57 -3.89
C ALA A 138 4.22 7.31 -4.17
N ASN A 139 3.64 6.12 -4.01
CA ASN A 139 4.32 4.85 -4.32
C ASN A 139 4.58 4.65 -5.82
N LEU A 140 3.84 5.32 -6.71
CA LEU A 140 4.12 5.36 -8.15
C LEU A 140 5.26 6.32 -8.51
N LEU A 141 5.68 7.20 -7.59
CA LEU A 141 6.81 8.09 -7.84
C LEU A 141 8.14 7.31 -7.73
N PRO A 142 9.11 7.59 -8.62
CA PRO A 142 10.44 6.97 -8.59
C PRO A 142 11.34 7.63 -7.52
N SER A 143 10.87 7.68 -6.26
CA SER A 143 11.54 8.37 -5.14
C SER A 143 12.72 7.58 -4.53
N GLY A 144 12.88 6.30 -4.88
CA GLY A 144 14.03 5.51 -4.47
C GLY A 144 13.99 4.07 -4.99
N ARG A 145 15.12 3.36 -4.92
CA ARG A 145 15.27 2.01 -5.52
C ARG A 145 14.29 0.94 -5.03
N ARG A 146 13.64 1.18 -3.88
CA ARG A 146 12.67 0.26 -3.27
C ARG A 146 11.21 0.63 -3.59
N SER A 147 10.94 1.84 -4.11
CA SER A 147 9.58 2.25 -4.48
C SER A 147 9.09 1.47 -5.69
N ASP A 148 7.78 1.31 -5.79
CA ASP A 148 7.19 0.59 -6.91
C ASP A 148 7.29 1.36 -8.21
N GLY A 149 7.18 2.69 -8.15
CA GLY A 149 7.46 3.58 -9.26
C GLY A 149 8.85 3.36 -9.85
N TRP A 150 9.89 3.27 -9.02
CA TRP A 150 11.24 3.00 -9.51
C TRP A 150 11.35 1.61 -10.16
N LYS A 151 10.76 0.58 -9.54
CA LYS A 151 10.75 -0.79 -10.10
C LYS A 151 10.05 -0.83 -11.45
N ALA A 152 8.93 -0.10 -11.60
CA ALA A 152 8.17 -0.01 -12.85
C ALA A 152 9.01 0.66 -13.95
N VAL A 153 9.63 1.81 -13.65
CA VAL A 153 10.50 2.52 -14.60
C VAL A 153 11.70 1.66 -15.00
N ALA A 154 12.35 1.00 -14.04
CA ALA A 154 13.49 0.12 -14.31
C ALA A 154 13.10 -1.06 -15.21
N ALA A 155 11.94 -1.67 -14.95
CA ALA A 155 11.39 -2.75 -15.76
C ALA A 155 11.07 -2.29 -17.19
N LEU A 156 10.40 -1.14 -17.35
CA LEU A 156 10.13 -0.54 -18.66
C LEU A 156 11.41 -0.26 -19.45
N ALA A 157 12.43 0.29 -18.78
CA ALA A 157 13.72 0.56 -19.39
C ALA A 157 14.42 -0.73 -19.87
N ASP A 158 14.31 -1.84 -19.14
CA ASP A 158 14.87 -3.12 -19.59
C ASP A 158 14.11 -3.70 -20.78
N ILE A 159 12.77 -3.62 -20.77
CA ILE A 159 11.93 -4.02 -21.92
C ILE A 159 12.36 -3.26 -23.18
N ALA A 160 12.45 -1.94 -23.09
CA ALA A 160 12.84 -1.09 -24.23
C ALA A 160 14.23 -1.45 -24.78
N ARG A 161 15.22 -1.71 -23.90
CA ARG A 161 16.58 -2.12 -24.33
C ARG A 161 16.59 -3.46 -25.05
N ARG A 162 15.72 -4.40 -24.67
CA ARG A 162 15.62 -5.72 -25.31
C ARG A 162 14.99 -5.62 -26.69
N THR A 163 13.94 -4.80 -26.84
CA THR A 163 13.26 -4.58 -28.13
C THR A 163 14.15 -3.91 -29.17
N VAL A 164 15.05 -3.01 -28.77
CA VAL A 164 15.97 -2.33 -29.71
C VAL A 164 17.09 -3.26 -30.21
N ARG A 165 17.37 -4.37 -29.51
CA ARG A 165 18.44 -5.31 -29.87
C ARG A 165 18.00 -6.45 -30.78
N THR A 166 16.69 -6.57 -31.03
CA THR A 166 16.08 -7.56 -31.94
C THR A 166 15.78 -6.92 -33.28
#